data_AF-I3CZM0-F1
#
_entry.id   AF-I3CZM0-F1
#
_cell.length_a   1.000
_cell.length_b   1.000
_cell.length_c   1.000
_cell.angle_alpha   90.00
_cell.angle_beta   90.00
_cell.angle_gamma   90.00
#
_symmetry.space_group_name_H-M   'P 1'
#
loop_
_entity.id
_entity.type
_entity.pdbx_description
1 polymer ?
#
loop_
_entity_poly.entity_id
_entity_poly.type
_entity_poly.pdbx_seq_one_letter_code
_entity_poly.pdbx_strand_id
1 'polypeptide(L)' 'MLCLMIKVRIDEKRYQELLKQKKELEDNRPHDIDEMRRWKHSMGKILQELELFN' A
#
# COMPACT_ATOMS: atom_id res chain seq x y z
N MET A 1 -4.63 4.14 -28.66
CA MET A 1 -4.04 3.09 -27.80
C MET A 1 -2.96 3.58 -26.83
N LEU A 2 -2.27 4.71 -27.08
CA LEU A 2 -1.22 5.25 -26.18
C LEU A 2 -1.70 5.51 -24.72
N CYS A 3 -2.93 5.97 -24.53
CA CYS A 3 -3.48 6.34 -23.22
C CYS A 3 -3.66 5.12 -22.29
N LEU A 4 -4.03 3.96 -22.84
CA LEU A 4 -4.13 2.70 -22.09
C LEU A 4 -2.76 2.24 -21.58
N MET A 5 -1.71 2.32 -22.39
CA MET A 5 -0.35 1.95 -21.98
C MET A 5 0.24 2.89 -20.92
N ILE A 6 -0.22 4.14 -20.85
CA ILE A 6 0.19 5.07 -19.79
C ILE A 6 -0.50 4.71 -18.47
N LYS A 7 -1.81 4.43 -18.50
CA LYS A 7 -2.57 4.01 -17.31
C LYS A 7 -1.99 2.73 -16.69
N VAL A 8 -1.79 1.68 -17.49
CA VAL A 8 -1.18 0.42 -17.03
C VAL A 8 0.19 0.63 -16.36
N ARG A 9 1.02 1.52 -16.90
CA ARG A 9 2.34 1.84 -16.32
C ARG A 9 2.24 2.63 -15.01
N ILE A 10 1.26 3.53 -14.89
CA ILE A 10 1.00 4.29 -13.66
C ILE A 10 0.43 3.36 -12.58
N ASP A 11 -0.50 2.48 -12.97
CA ASP A 11 -1.14 1.52 -12.07
C ASP A 11 -0.10 0.53 -11.51
N GLU A 12 0.79 0.00 -12.36
CA GLU A 12 1.91 -0.85 -11.93
C GLU A 12 2.84 -0.12 -10.95
N LYS A 13 3.22 1.13 -11.27
CA LYS A 13 4.10 1.90 -10.39
C LYS A 13 3.46 2.12 -9.01
N ARG A 14 2.17 2.46 -8.97
CA ARG A 14 1.44 2.66 -7.72
C ARG A 14 1.33 1.35 -6.94
N TYR A 15 1.07 0.24 -7.62
CA TYR A 15 1.04 -1.09 -7.01
C TYR A 15 2.37 -1.44 -6.33
N GLN A 16 3.50 -1.24 -7.02
CA GLN A 16 4.84 -1.47 -6.45
C GLN A 16 5.14 -0.56 -5.25
N GLU A 17 4.72 0.72 -5.31
CA GLU A 17 4.86 1.65 -4.18
C GLU A 17 4.06 1.18 -2.96
N LEU A 18 2.84 0.68 -3.16
CA LEU A 18 2.00 0.15 -2.08
C LEU A 18 2.59 -1.10 -1.45
N LEU A 19 3.14 -2.02 -2.26
CA LEU A 19 3.86 -3.19 -1.75
C LEU A 19 5.08 -2.80 -0.92
N LYS A 20 5.83 -1.78 -1.36
CA LYS A 20 6.96 -1.24 -0.60
C LYS A 20 6.50 -0.63 0.74
N GLN A 21 5.46 0.20 0.73
CA GLN A 21 4.92 0.81 1.96
C GLN A 21 4.38 -0.23 2.93
N LYS A 22 3.70 -1.26 2.42
CA LYS A 22 3.23 -2.40 3.22
C LYS A 22 4.40 -3.05 3.94
N LYS A 23 5.47 -3.38 3.22
CA LYS A 23 6.67 -4.02 3.78
C LYS A 23 7.35 -3.13 4.83
N GLU A 24 7.57 -1.85 4.53
CA GLU A 24 8.16 -0.90 5.50
C GLU A 24 7.31 -0.78 6.77
N LEU A 25 5.98 -0.82 6.63
CA LEU A 25 5.09 -0.79 7.77
C LEU A 25 5.15 -2.10 8.57
N GLU A 26 5.21 -3.26 7.92
CA GLU A 26 5.42 -4.56 8.58
C GLU A 26 6.74 -4.62 9.35
N ASP A 27 7.83 -4.13 8.75
CA ASP A 27 9.17 -4.09 9.36
C ASP A 27 9.21 -3.16 10.60
N ASN A 28 8.38 -2.11 10.62
CA ASN A 28 8.28 -1.14 11.72
C ASN A 28 7.04 -1.35 12.60
N ARG A 29 6.57 -2.60 12.73
CA ARG A 29 5.41 -2.91 13.58
C ARG A 29 5.69 -2.53 15.04
N PRO A 30 4.93 -1.58 15.63
CA PRO A 30 5.16 -1.15 17.00
C PRO A 30 4.68 -2.19 17.99
N HIS A 31 5.21 -2.11 19.21
CA HIS A 31 4.80 -2.96 20.34
C HIS A 31 3.87 -2.24 21.31
N ASP A 32 3.85 -0.91 21.30
CA ASP A 32 2.92 -0.11 22.10
C ASP A 32 1.48 -0.20 21.56
N ILE A 33 0.49 -0.21 22.47
CA ILE A 33 -0.93 -0.43 22.13
C ILE A 33 -1.51 0.72 21.30
N ASP A 34 -1.17 1.98 21.65
CA ASP A 34 -1.70 3.15 20.95
C ASP A 34 -1.06 3.30 19.56
N GLU A 35 0.24 3.01 19.48
CA GLU A 35 0.95 2.94 18.20
C GLU A 35 0.43 1.80 17.33
N MET A 36 0.13 0.63 17.91
CA MET A 36 -0.48 -0.50 17.20
C MET A 36 -1.84 -0.16 16.59
N ARG A 37 -2.65 0.66 17.26
CA ARG A 37 -3.93 1.12 16.72
C ARG A 37 -3.72 1.98 15.47
N ARG A 38 -2.74 2.91 15.49
CA ARG A 38 -2.38 3.73 14.33
C ARG A 38 -1.80 2.88 13.20
N TRP A 39 -0.91 1.96 13.55
CA TRP A 39 -0.31 1.01 12.62
C TRP A 39 -1.36 0.18 11.90
N LYS A 40 -2.33 -0.38 12.63
CA LYS A 40 -3.44 -1.16 12.05
C LYS A 40 -4.28 -0.33 11.07
N HIS A 41 -4.54 0.93 11.41
CA HIS A 41 -5.27 1.85 10.53
C HIS A 41 -4.52 2.13 9.23
N SER A 42 -3.23 2.46 9.33
CA SER A 42 -2.37 2.70 8.16
C SER A 42 -2.24 1.45 7.29
N MET A 43 -2.02 0.28 7.91
CA MET A 43 -1.95 -1.00 7.21
C MET A 43 -3.26 -1.32 6.49
N GLY A 44 -4.40 -1.11 7.16
CA GLY A 44 -5.72 -1.29 6.57
C GLY A 44 -5.94 -0.46 5.31
N LYS A 45 -5.49 0.81 5.30
CA LYS A 45 -5.56 1.66 4.10
C LYS A 45 -4.73 1.14 2.93
N ILE A 46 -3.49 0.72 3.21
CA ILE A 46 -2.60 0.18 2.17
C ILE A 46 -3.20 -1.09 1.57
N LEU A 47 -3.76 -1.97 2.41
CA LEU A 47 -4.42 -3.20 1.94
C LEU A 47 -5.68 -2.91 1.12
N GLN A 48 -6.53 -1.97 1.56
CA GLN A 48 -7.70 -1.54 0.79
C GLN A 48 -7.32 -0.98 -0.58
N GLU A 49 -6.23 -0.21 -0.68
CA GLU A 49 -5.78 0.33 -1.96
C GLU A 49 -5.19 -0.77 -2.85
N LEU A 50 -4.45 -1.73 -2.28
CA LEU A 50 -3.94 -2.90 -3.00
C LEU A 50 -5.07 -3.77 -3.58
N GLU A 51 -6.20 -3.90 -2.89
CA GLU A 51 -7.38 -4.63 -3.37
C GLU A 51 -7.97 -4.03 -4.65
N LEU A 52 -7.76 -2.73 -4.91
CA LEU A 52 -8.24 -2.07 -6.13
C LEU A 52 -7.47 -2.47 -7.40
N PHE A 53 -6.32 -3.11 -7.25
CA PHE A 53 -5.48 -3.60 -8.36
C PHE A 53 -5.74 -5.07 -8.72
N ASN A 54 -6.67 -5.73 -8.02
CA ASN A 54 -7.01 -7.14 -8.21
C ASN A 54 -8.14 -7.36 -9.24
#